data_AF-X1TNX3-F1
#
_entry.id   AF-X1TNX3-F1
#
_cell.length_a   1.000
_cell.length_b   1.000
_cell.length_c   1.000
_cell.angle_alpha   90.00
_cell.angle_beta   90.00
_cell.angle_gamma   90.00
#
_symmetry.space_group_name_H-M   'P 1'
#
loop_
_entity.id
_entity.type
_entity.pdbx_description
1 polymer ?
#
loop_
_entity_poly.entity_id
_entity_poly.type
_entity_poly.pdbx_seq_one_letter_code
_entity_poly.pdbx_strand_id
1 'polypeptide(L)' 'GHRVDYGDVAVTINAFSYVPITLVLWQGNGEFAPEGSILFDSTISDYLSTYDITVLCETISWKLVKYLKESLNIM' A
#
# COMPACT_ATOMS: atom_id res chain seq x y z
N GLY A 1 -3.43 7.96 7.68
CA GLY A 1 -2.16 7.22 7.85
C GLY A 1 -1.08 8.15 8.36
N HIS A 2 0.10 7.62 8.63
CA HIS A 2 1.28 8.40 9.00
C HIS A 2 2.48 8.00 8.12
N ARG A 3 3.40 8.94 7.87
CA ARG A 3 4.61 8.69 7.08
C ARG A 3 5.58 7.81 7.88
N VAL A 4 6.27 6.92 7.18
CA VAL A 4 7.36 6.10 7.73
C VAL A 4 8.58 6.17 6.82
N ASP A 5 9.74 5.75 7.33
CA ASP A 5 11.04 5.94 6.68
C ASP A 5 11.49 4.67 5.94
N TYR A 6 10.75 4.32 4.88
CA TYR A 6 11.07 3.23 3.96
C TYR A 6 10.98 3.73 2.51
N GLY A 7 11.82 3.19 1.63
CA GLY A 7 11.85 3.54 0.21
C GLY A 7 12.01 5.05 -0.02
N ASP A 8 11.49 5.54 -1.14
CA ASP A 8 11.46 7.00 -1.43
C ASP A 8 10.23 7.65 -0.78
N VAL A 9 9.09 6.93 -0.81
CA VAL A 9 7.84 7.35 -0.17
C VAL A 9 7.20 6.15 0.51
N ALA A 10 6.89 6.29 1.80
CA ALA A 10 6.13 5.28 2.51
C ALA A 10 5.10 5.86 3.48
N VAL A 11 3.98 5.15 3.62
CA VAL A 11 2.88 5.50 4.52
C VAL A 11 2.32 4.25 5.17
N THR A 12 2.10 4.31 6.48
CA THR A 12 1.35 3.30 7.21
C THR A 12 -0.09 3.76 7.38
N ILE A 13 -1.02 2.91 6.97
CA ILE A 13 -2.47 3.08 7.16
C ILE A 13 -3.00 1.92 8.00
N ASN A 14 -3.90 2.23 8.93
CA ASN A 14 -4.62 1.19 9.65
C ASN A 14 -5.88 0.87 8.84
N ALA A 15 -5.83 -0.22 8.08
CA ALA A 15 -7.00 -0.66 7.30
C ALA A 15 -8.14 -1.12 8.24
N PHE A 16 -7.76 -1.70 9.37
CA PHE A 16 -8.63 -2.06 10.49
C PHE A 16 -7.93 -1.74 11.82
N SER A 17 -8.63 -1.88 12.95
CA SER A 17 -8.10 -1.53 14.28
C SER A 17 -6.77 -2.22 14.64
N TYR A 18 -6.51 -3.41 14.10
CA TYR A 18 -5.32 -4.24 14.40
C TYR A 18 -4.54 -4.64 13.14
N VAL A 19 -4.77 -3.95 12.02
CA VAL A 19 -4.14 -4.29 10.74
C VAL A 19 -3.44 -3.04 10.19
N PRO A 20 -2.25 -2.70 10.73
CA PRO A 20 -1.41 -1.69 10.13
C PRO A 20 -0.80 -2.23 8.83
N ILE A 21 -0.93 -1.45 7.76
CA ILE A 21 -0.39 -1.78 6.44
C ILE A 21 0.52 -0.66 6.02
N THR A 22 1.75 -1.00 5.66
CA THR A 22 2.72 -0.03 5.15
C THR A 22 2.88 -0.18 3.65
N LEU A 23 2.57 0.89 2.93
CA LEU A 23 2.86 1.01 1.51
C LEU A 23 4.23 1.65 1.36
N VAL A 24 5.11 1.04 0.58
CA VAL A 24 6.43 1.57 0.26
C VAL A 24 6.56 1.67 -1.25
N LEU A 25 6.97 2.83 -1.76
CA LEU A 25 7.16 3.10 -3.17
C LEU A 25 8.61 3.52 -3.43
N TRP A 26 9.19 2.97 -4.48
CA TRP A 26 10.48 3.36 -5.03
C TRP A 26 10.29 3.95 -6.42
N GLN A 27 10.87 5.11 -6.63
CA GLN A 27 10.90 5.76 -7.92
C GLN A 27 11.91 5.02 -8.81
N GLY A 28 11.44 4.61 -9.99
CA GLY A 28 12.32 4.06 -11.00
C GLY A 28 13.33 5.09 -11.48
N ASN A 29 14.47 4.61 -11.97
CA ASN A 29 15.49 5.43 -12.59
C ASN A 29 15.90 4.83 -13.95
N GLY A 30 17.01 5.31 -14.53
CA GLY A 30 17.48 4.83 -15.83
C GLY A 30 17.93 3.35 -15.86
N GLU A 31 18.11 2.72 -14.70
CA GLU A 31 18.62 1.36 -14.53
C GLU A 31 17.55 0.41 -13.95
N PHE A 32 16.67 0.90 -13.08
CA PHE A 32 15.65 0.11 -12.39
C PHE A 32 14.24 0.68 -12.62
N ALA A 33 13.26 -0.22 -12.84
CA ALA A 33 11.85 0.16 -12.93
C ALA A 33 11.30 0.65 -11.58
N PRO A 34 10.23 1.47 -11.56
CA PRO A 34 9.55 1.80 -10.31
C PRO A 34 8.97 0.55 -9.66
N GLU A 35 8.99 0.51 -8.32
CA GLU A 35 8.53 -0.62 -7.53
C GLU A 35 7.62 -0.16 -6.40
N GLY A 36 6.71 -1.04 -5.99
CA GLY A 36 5.91 -0.86 -4.79
C GLY A 36 5.80 -2.15 -3.99
N SER A 37 5.86 -2.02 -2.65
CA SER A 37 5.66 -3.12 -1.71
C SER A 37 4.56 -2.79 -0.71
N ILE A 38 3.85 -3.83 -0.27
CA ILE A 38 2.86 -3.76 0.81
C ILE A 38 3.39 -4.63 1.96
N LEU A 39 3.68 -4.01 3.10
CA LEU A 39 4.22 -4.68 4.28
C LEU A 39 3.13 -4.81 5.35
N PHE A 40 3.17 -5.94 6.03
CA PHE A 40 2.33 -6.28 7.18
C PHE A 40 3.23 -6.58 8.37
N ASP A 41 2.69 -6.42 9.58
CA ASP A 41 3.32 -7.04 10.73
C ASP A 41 3.11 -8.56 10.72
N SER A 42 3.85 -9.27 11.58
CA SER A 42 3.81 -10.72 11.67
C SER A 42 2.48 -11.30 12.15
N THR A 43 1.58 -10.47 12.71
CA THR A 43 0.30 -10.90 13.30
C THR A 43 -0.84 -10.89 12.29
N ILE A 44 -0.62 -10.43 11.06
CA ILE A 44 -1.67 -10.33 10.03
C ILE A 44 -2.45 -11.63 9.82
N SER A 45 -1.76 -12.77 9.86
CA SER A 45 -2.35 -14.09 9.66
C SER A 45 -3.17 -14.59 10.86
N ASP A 46 -3.09 -13.91 12.00
CA ASP A 46 -3.91 -14.21 13.17
C ASP A 46 -5.34 -13.68 13.00
N TYR A 47 -5.53 -12.69 12.10
CA TYR A 47 -6.81 -12.00 11.89
C TYR A 47 -7.40 -12.22 10.49
N LEU A 48 -6.55 -12.35 9.47
CA LEU A 48 -6.97 -12.43 8.08
C LEU A 48 -6.41 -13.66 7.38
N SER A 49 -7.27 -14.31 6.58
CA SER A 49 -6.82 -15.39 5.71
C SER A 49 -5.97 -14.85 4.56
N THR A 50 -5.17 -15.71 3.92
CA THR A 50 -4.39 -15.33 2.73
C THR A 50 -5.26 -14.74 1.62
N TYR A 51 -6.49 -15.24 1.47
CA TYR A 51 -7.45 -14.69 0.51
C TYR A 51 -7.87 -13.27 0.88
N ASP A 52 -8.22 -13.02 2.14
CA ASP A 52 -8.63 -11.70 2.60
C ASP A 52 -7.48 -10.69 2.53
N ILE A 53 -6.24 -11.11 2.83
CA ILE A 53 -5.04 -10.28 2.65
C ILE A 53 -4.88 -9.89 1.18
N THR A 54 -5.11 -10.82 0.25
CA THR A 54 -5.02 -10.55 -1.20
C THR A 54 -6.08 -9.54 -1.64
N VAL A 55 -7.34 -9.73 -1.22
CA VAL A 55 -8.45 -8.80 -1.51
C VAL A 55 -8.19 -7.42 -0.91
N LEU A 56 -7.60 -7.36 0.28
CA LEU A 56 -7.24 -6.11 0.94
C LEU A 56 -6.17 -5.34 0.16
N CYS A 57 -5.11 -6.02 -0.28
CA CYS A 57 -4.08 -5.44 -1.16
C CYS A 57 -4.69 -4.87 -2.44
N GLU A 58 -5.52 -5.66 -3.12
CA GLU A 58 -6.20 -5.24 -4.35
C GLU A 58 -7.08 -4.01 -4.11
N THR A 59 -7.90 -4.05 -3.06
CA THR A 59 -8.83 -2.96 -2.70
C THR A 59 -8.08 -1.66 -2.42
N ILE A 60 -6.99 -1.71 -1.65
CA ILE A 60 -6.18 -0.52 -1.33
C ILE A 60 -5.53 0.02 -2.60
N SER A 61 -4.93 -0.86 -3.41
CA SER A 61 -4.24 -0.47 -4.65
C SER A 61 -5.19 0.22 -5.62
N TRP A 62 -6.38 -0.34 -5.87
CA TRP A 62 -7.38 0.28 -6.75
C TRP A 62 -7.95 1.57 -6.20
N LYS A 63 -8.14 1.69 -4.88
CA LYS A 63 -8.53 2.96 -4.27
C LYS A 63 -7.50 4.04 -4.54
N LEU A 64 -6.20 3.76 -4.39
CA LEU A 64 -5.14 4.73 -4.67
C LEU A 64 -5.11 5.15 -6.14
N VAL A 65 -5.23 4.19 -7.07
CA VAL A 65 -5.31 4.49 -8.51
C VAL A 65 -6.52 5.37 -8.81
N LYS A 66 -7.68 5.08 -8.21
CA LYS A 66 -8.89 5.89 -8.36
C LYS A 66 -8.68 7.31 -7.83
N TYR A 67 -8.15 7.47 -6.62
CA TYR A 67 -7.86 8.78 -6.05
C TYR A 67 -6.88 9.59 -6.89
N LEU A 68 -5.86 8.95 -7.49
CA LEU A 68 -4.93 9.64 -8.38
C LEU A 68 -5.64 10.17 -9.62
N LYS A 69 -6.50 9.35 -10.26
CA LYS A 69 -7.27 9.77 -11.44
C LYS A 69 -8.20 10.93 -11.13
N GLU A 70 -8.90 10.87 -9.99
CA GLU A 70 -9.79 11.94 -9.53
C GLU A 70 -9.02 13.23 -9.21
N SER A 71 -7.88 13.13 -8.51
CA SER A 71 -7.03 14.27 -8.15
C SER A 71 -6.41 14.97 -9.37
N LEU A 72 -6.08 14.21 -10.41
CA LEU A 72 -5.53 14.74 -11.65
C LEU A 72 -6.61 15.21 -12.64
N ASN A 73 -7.90 15.12 -12.29
CA ASN A 73 -9.03 15.40 -13.20
C ASN A 73 -8.97 14.55 -14.49
N ILE A 74 -8.35 13.37 -14.44
CA ILE A 74 -8.27 12.42 -15.56
C ILE A 74 -9.41 11.41 -15.38
N MET A 75 -10.64 11.93 -15.36
CA MET A 75 -11.88 11.17 -15.47
C MET A 75 -13.00 12.07 -15.98
#